data_AF-A0A7J5YBP9-F1
#
_entry.id   AF-A0A7J5YBP9-F1
#
_cell.length_a   1.000
_cell.length_b   1.000
_cell.length_c   1.000
_cell.angle_alpha   90.00
_cell.angle_beta   90.00
_cell.angle_gamma   90.00
#
_symmetry.space_group_name_H-M   'P 1'
#
loop_
_entity.id
_entity.type
_entity.pdbx_description
1 polymer ?
#
loop_
_entity_poly.entity_id
_entity_poly.type
_entity_poly.pdbx_seq_one_letter_code
_entity_poly.pdbx_strand_id
1 'polypeptide(L)'
;MVEFSGVPAAAPPPHHPPPIIPTIIPTITHMRAHATTVRRYCRKCSDAGNRRVKTPVYCRKCQVPLCFTPKKNCYREWHDLLE
;
A
#
# COMPACT_ATOMS: atom_id res chain seq x y z
N MET A 1 18.17 -51.68 -37.48
CA MET A 1 16.73 -51.47 -37.77
C MET A 1 16.06 -51.22 -36.45
N VAL A 2 15.64 -49.98 -36.18
CA VAL A 2 14.79 -49.66 -35.03
C VAL A 2 13.70 -48.73 -35.56
N GLU A 3 12.55 -49.31 -35.89
CA GLU A 3 11.34 -48.57 -36.24
C GLU A 3 10.74 -48.00 -34.95
N PHE A 4 10.61 -46.67 -34.87
CA PHE A 4 9.80 -46.02 -33.85
C PHE A 4 8.38 -45.88 -34.41
N SER A 5 7.49 -46.79 -33.99
CA SER A 5 6.07 -46.76 -34.32
C SER A 5 5.43 -45.46 -33.84
N GLY A 6 4.84 -44.72 -34.79
CA GLY A 6 4.07 -43.51 -34.55
C GLY A 6 2.77 -43.81 -33.78
N VAL A 7 2.56 -43.08 -32.69
CA VAL A 7 1.33 -43.11 -31.89
C VAL A 7 0.33 -42.13 -32.54
N PRO A 8 -0.94 -42.51 -32.78
CA PRO A 8 -1.89 -41.64 -33.46
C PRO A 8 -2.34 -40.48 -32.56
N ALA A 9 -2.38 -39.29 -33.14
CA ALA A 9 -2.91 -38.08 -32.50
C ALA A 9 -4.43 -38.19 -32.36
N ALA A 10 -4.91 -38.38 -31.13
CA ALA A 10 -6.32 -38.23 -30.79
C ALA A 10 -6.67 -36.73 -30.76
N ALA A 11 -7.66 -36.32 -31.56
CA ALA A 11 -8.17 -34.95 -31.60
C ALA A 11 -8.85 -34.56 -30.26
N PRO A 12 -8.72 -33.30 -29.80
CA PRO A 12 -9.39 -32.84 -28.59
C PRO A 12 -10.91 -32.67 -28.81
N PRO A 13 -11.75 -32.94 -27.78
CA PRO A 13 -13.20 -32.75 -27.86
C PRO A 13 -13.57 -31.26 -27.92
N PRO A 14 -14.75 -30.91 -28.48
CA PRO A 14 -15.20 -29.52 -28.59
C PRO A 14 -15.46 -28.90 -27.22
N HIS A 15 -14.80 -27.77 -26.94
CA HIS A 15 -15.00 -26.97 -25.73
C HIS A 15 -16.32 -26.19 -25.83
N HIS A 16 -17.30 -26.57 -25.04
CA HIS A 16 -18.50 -25.77 -24.80
C HIS A 16 -18.15 -24.66 -23.80
N PRO A 17 -18.35 -23.36 -24.09
CA PRO A 17 -18.12 -22.31 -23.11
C PRO A 17 -19.22 -22.33 -22.02
N PRO A 18 -18.87 -22.17 -20.73
CA PRO A 18 -19.86 -22.11 -19.66
C PRO A 18 -20.68 -20.80 -19.74
N PRO A 19 -21.93 -20.79 -19.25
CA PRO A 19 -22.77 -19.60 -19.25
C PRO A 19 -22.19 -18.54 -18.30
N ILE A 20 -21.97 -17.33 -18.82
CA ILE A 20 -21.49 -16.17 -18.07
C ILE A 20 -22.66 -15.65 -17.23
N ILE A 21 -22.70 -16.01 -15.95
CA ILE A 21 -23.63 -15.42 -14.98
C ILE A 21 -22.98 -14.13 -14.47
N PRO A 22 -23.55 -12.93 -14.69
CA PRO A 22 -22.96 -11.71 -14.17
C PRO A 22 -23.14 -11.65 -12.65
N THR A 23 -22.06 -11.89 -11.92
CA THR A 23 -22.02 -11.66 -10.47
C THR A 23 -22.03 -10.15 -10.23
N ILE A 24 -23.21 -9.59 -9.94
CA ILE A 24 -23.32 -8.21 -9.46
C ILE A 24 -22.85 -8.21 -7.99
N ILE A 25 -21.54 -8.07 -7.78
CA ILE A 25 -20.98 -7.84 -6.46
C ILE A 25 -21.23 -6.35 -6.15
N PRO A 26 -22.00 -5.99 -5.11
CA PRO A 26 -22.07 -4.60 -4.68
C PRO A 26 -20.72 -4.23 -4.09
N THR A 27 -19.87 -3.57 -4.87
CA THR A 27 -18.67 -2.92 -4.35
C THR A 27 -19.16 -1.79 -3.44
N ILE A 28 -19.18 -2.05 -2.14
CA ILE A 28 -19.25 -1.01 -1.12
C ILE A 28 -17.99 -0.18 -1.32
N THR A 29 -18.08 0.86 -2.16
CA THR A 29 -17.11 1.96 -2.23
C THR A 29 -17.21 2.73 -0.92
N HIS A 30 -16.68 2.14 0.14
CA HIS A 30 -16.42 2.86 1.38
C HIS A 30 -15.32 3.87 1.06
N MET A 31 -15.76 5.09 0.70
CA MET A 31 -15.02 6.35 0.74
C MET A 31 -13.50 6.18 0.84
N ARG A 32 -12.81 5.94 -0.29
CA ARG A 32 -11.39 6.27 -0.39
C ARG A 32 -11.29 7.79 -0.35
N ALA A 33 -11.39 8.36 0.85
CA ALA A 33 -11.03 9.74 1.10
C ALA A 33 -9.62 9.93 0.52
N HIS A 34 -9.51 10.90 -0.40
CA HIS A 34 -8.31 11.23 -1.14
C HIS A 34 -7.09 11.33 -0.22
N ALA A 35 -6.34 10.24 -0.07
CA ALA A 35 -5.04 10.25 0.58
C ALA A 35 -3.97 10.66 -0.45
N THR A 36 -4.20 11.76 -1.17
CA THR A 36 -3.11 12.53 -1.80
C THR A 36 -2.43 13.40 -0.74
N THR A 37 -2.28 12.87 0.49
CA THR A 37 -1.53 13.51 1.55
C THR A 37 -0.08 13.49 1.12
N VAL A 38 0.42 14.64 0.66
CA VAL A 38 1.84 14.90 0.40
C VAL A 38 2.64 14.20 1.49
N ARG A 39 3.53 13.26 1.12
CA ARG A 39 4.30 12.47 2.09
C ARG A 39 5.13 13.45 2.93
N ARG A 40 4.80 13.57 4.22
CA ARG A 40 5.51 14.47 5.14
C ARG A 40 6.63 13.73 5.85
N TYR A 41 7.72 14.45 6.08
CA TYR A 41 8.88 13.96 6.84
C TYR A 41 8.96 14.67 8.18
N CYS A 42 9.37 13.95 9.22
CA CYS A 42 9.51 14.53 10.56
C CYS A 42 10.56 15.65 10.55
N ARG A 43 10.16 16.88 10.91
CA ARG A 43 11.05 18.05 10.95
C ARG A 43 12.22 17.83 11.90
N LYS A 44 11.94 17.44 13.15
CA LYS A 44 12.98 17.18 14.16
C LYS A 44 13.98 16.10 13.74
N CYS A 45 13.52 15.04 13.08
CA CYS A 45 14.43 14.02 12.55
C CYS A 45 15.25 14.55 11.38
N SER A 46 14.65 15.36 10.51
CA SER A 46 15.36 16.03 9.42
C SER A 46 16.47 16.94 9.93
N ASP A 47 16.21 17.69 11.00
CA ASP A 47 17.18 18.58 11.65
C ASP A 47 18.32 17.78 12.31
N ALA A 48 18.01 16.62 12.89
CA ALA A 48 19.00 15.68 13.44
C ALA A 48 19.75 14.84 12.37
N GLY A 49 19.57 15.15 11.07
CA GLY A 49 20.23 14.44 9.96
C GLY A 49 19.48 13.23 9.40
N ASN A 50 18.42 12.76 10.05
CA ASN A 50 17.58 11.66 9.56
C ASN A 50 16.38 12.18 8.75
N ARG A 51 16.64 12.60 7.51
CA ARG A 51 15.66 13.24 6.61
C ARG A 51 14.61 12.30 6.01
N ARG A 52 14.74 10.98 6.18
CA ARG A 52 13.86 9.98 5.53
C ARG A 52 12.74 9.46 6.44
N VAL A 53 12.59 10.01 7.65
CA VAL A 53 11.54 9.58 8.59
C VAL A 53 10.19 10.10 8.13
N LYS A 54 9.47 9.28 7.36
CA LYS A 54 8.08 9.55 6.98
C LYS A 54 7.20 9.56 8.22
N THR A 55 6.27 10.50 8.30
CA THR A 55 5.32 10.57 9.40
C THR A 55 3.91 10.89 8.90
N PRO A 56 2.89 10.15 9.36
CA PRO A 56 1.50 10.53 9.14
C PRO A 56 1.05 11.64 10.11
N VAL A 57 1.82 11.91 11.16
CA VAL A 57 1.43 12.83 12.23
C VAL A 57 1.87 14.26 11.90
N TYR A 58 0.92 15.18 12.02
CA TYR A 58 1.10 16.60 11.76
C TYR A 58 0.45 17.42 12.87
N CYS A 59 1.25 18.26 13.52
CA CYS A 59 0.72 19.20 14.51
C CYS A 59 0.05 20.37 13.80
N ARG A 60 -1.26 20.54 13.96
CA ARG A 60 -1.99 21.67 13.36
C ARG A 60 -1.68 23.02 14.03
N LYS A 61 -1.33 23.01 15.32
CA LYS A 61 -0.98 24.22 16.08
C LYS A 61 0.37 24.79 15.63
N CYS A 62 1.40 23.94 15.57
CA CYS A 62 2.75 24.33 15.17
C CYS A 62 3.02 24.19 13.67
N GLN A 63 2.05 23.67 12.91
CA GLN A 63 2.13 23.41 11.48
C GLN A 63 3.34 22.53 11.05
N VAL A 64 3.82 21.66 11.93
CA VAL A 64 4.99 20.79 11.68
C VAL A 64 4.63 19.31 11.64
N PRO A 65 5.18 18.54 10.68
CA PRO A 65 5.16 17.09 10.71
C PRO A 65 6.20 16.56 11.70
N LEU A 66 5.76 15.69 12.61
CA LEU A 66 6.62 15.09 13.65
C LEU A 66 6.35 13.59 13.73
N CYS A 67 7.36 12.76 13.92
CA CYS A 67 7.16 11.32 14.05
C CYS A 67 6.73 10.93 15.47
N PHE A 68 5.81 9.98 15.55
CA PHE A 68 5.38 9.36 16.77
C PHE A 68 5.49 7.84 16.60
N THR A 69 6.56 7.26 17.15
CA THR A 69 6.84 5.82 17.09
C THR A 69 7.16 5.31 18.50
N PRO A 70 7.03 4.01 18.79
CA PRO A 70 7.33 3.47 20.11
C PRO A 70 8.78 3.71 20.55
N LYS A 71 9.71 3.78 19.60
CA LYS A 71 11.14 4.01 19.84
C LYS A 71 11.51 5.49 19.97
N LYS A 72 10.72 6.39 19.39
CA LYS A 72 11.03 7.82 19.32
C LYS A 72 9.77 8.66 19.20
N ASN A 73 9.63 9.65 20.07
CA ASN A 73 8.48 10.54 20.13
C ASN A 73 8.88 12.00 19.91
N CYS A 74 9.19 12.35 18.66
CA CYS A 74 9.50 13.72 18.28
C CYS A 74 8.31 14.67 18.46
N TYR A 75 7.07 14.17 18.51
CA TYR A 75 5.89 14.97 18.77
C TYR A 75 5.93 15.55 20.19
N ARG A 76 6.07 14.68 21.19
CA ARG A 76 6.16 15.09 22.59
C ARG A 76 7.38 15.97 22.84
N GLU A 77 8.57 15.55 22.41
CA GLU A 77 9.78 16.34 22.62
C GLU A 77 9.81 17.70 21.90
N TRP A 78 8.91 17.95 20.94
CA TRP A 78 8.74 19.28 20.32
C TRP A 78 7.87 20.19 21.18
N HIS A 79 6.92 19.60 21.91
CA HIS A 79 5.94 20.30 22.72
C HIS A 79 6.35 20.43 24.19
N ASP A 80 7.21 19.54 24.69
CA ASP A 80 7.77 19.59 26.05
C ASP A 80 8.73 20.79 26.25
N LEU A 81 9.08 21.54 25.19
CA LEU A 81 9.89 22.77 25.26
C LEU A 81 9.07 24.05 25.55
N LEU A 82 7.76 23.92 25.84
CA LEU A 82 6.84 25.03 26.11
C LEU A 82 6.39 25.10 27.57
N GLU A 83 7.07 24.43 28.49
CA GLU A 83 6.94 24.64 29.94
C GLU A 83 8.09 25.48 30.49
#